data_AF-A0A7L4KEV2-F1
#
_entry.id   AF-A0A7L4KEV2-F1
#
_cell.length_a   1.000
_cell.length_b   1.000
_cell.length_c   1.000
_cell.angle_alpha   90.00
_cell.angle_beta   90.00
_cell.angle_gamma   90.00
#
_symmetry.space_group_name_H-M   'P 1'
#
loop_
_entity.id
_entity.type
_entity.pdbx_description
1 polymer ?
#
loop_
_entity_poly.entity_id
_entity_poly.type
_entity_poly.pdbx_seq_one_letter_code
_entity_poly.pdbx_strand_id
1 'polypeptide(L)'
;GQDSRSFHVSIQAPPGITSVGETPSITAVAGGQLILECPEDAVTPSHIEWHWEGSPLGEDARRQVLAEGRFLRIRDVGAADGGQYSCRATNALGDSSLRVQVEVHG
;
A
#
# COMPACT_ATOMS: atom_id res chain seq x y z
N GLY A 1 -31.19 32.10 29.46
CA GLY A 1 -30.99 31.44 28.16
C GLY A 1 -29.56 31.01 28.09
N GLN A 2 -29.30 29.71 28.02
CA GLN A 2 -27.96 29.15 27.88
C GLN A 2 -28.03 28.18 26.72
N ASP A 3 -27.67 28.65 25.53
CA ASP A 3 -27.44 27.80 24.38
C ASP A 3 -25.93 27.60 24.28
N SER A 4 -25.43 26.53 24.88
CA SER A 4 -24.05 26.09 24.71
C SER A 4 -24.07 24.90 23.75
N ARG A 5 -23.86 25.19 22.46
CA ARG A 5 -23.57 24.18 21.44
C ARG A 5 -22.11 23.75 21.56
N SER A 6 -21.88 22.65 22.26
CA SER A 6 -20.58 21.97 22.26
C SER A 6 -20.40 21.22 20.94
N PHE A 7 -19.63 21.80 20.02
CA PHE A 7 -19.11 21.08 18.86
C PHE A 7 -17.85 20.33 19.30
N HIS A 8 -17.98 19.02 19.51
CA HIS A 8 -16.84 18.13 19.68
C HIS A 8 -16.22 17.88 18.30
N VAL A 9 -15.19 18.65 17.95
CA VAL A 9 -14.40 18.41 16.74
C VAL A 9 -13.29 17.44 17.11
N SER A 10 -13.53 16.15 16.90
CA SER A 10 -12.44 15.17 16.89
C SER A 10 -11.64 15.39 15.62
N ILE A 11 -10.42 15.93 15.76
CA ILE A 11 -9.45 15.97 14.67
C ILE A 11 -8.99 14.53 14.43
N GLN A 12 -9.67 13.82 13.53
CA GLN A 12 -9.11 12.62 12.93
C GLN A 12 -8.16 13.10 11.84
N ALA A 13 -6.87 13.22 12.18
CA ALA A 13 -5.84 13.41 11.18
C ALA A 13 -5.91 12.25 10.17
N PRO A 14 -5.68 12.49 8.86
CA PRO A 14 -5.35 11.39 7.95
C PRO A 14 -4.21 10.59 8.59
N PRO A 15 -4.22 9.24 8.52
CA PRO A 15 -3.13 8.45 9.10
C PRO A 15 -1.82 8.98 8.52
N GLY A 16 -1.00 9.51 9.42
CA GLY A 16 0.22 10.21 9.05
C GLY A 16 1.14 9.22 8.37
N ILE A 17 1.36 9.40 7.06
CA ILE A 17 2.54 8.83 6.41
C ILE A 17 3.72 9.67 6.90
N THR A 18 4.25 9.31 8.06
CA THR A 18 5.61 9.72 8.42
C THR A 18 6.55 8.77 7.69
N SER A 19 6.71 8.95 6.37
CA SER A 19 7.93 8.53 5.70
C SER A 19 8.72 9.80 5.39
N VAL A 20 9.58 10.13 6.35
CA VAL A 20 10.66 11.09 6.14
C VAL A 20 11.65 10.42 5.19
N GLY A 21 11.55 10.73 3.90
CA GLY A 21 12.67 10.73 2.94
C GLY A 21 13.18 9.40 2.37
N GLU A 22 12.87 8.23 2.92
CA GLU A 22 13.44 6.97 2.44
C GLU A 22 12.35 5.95 2.05
N THR A 23 12.29 5.62 0.75
CA THR A 23 11.48 4.51 0.25
C THR A 23 12.15 3.22 0.69
N PRO A 24 11.51 2.37 1.53
CA PRO A 24 12.12 1.11 1.96
C PRO A 24 12.44 0.23 0.76
N SER A 25 13.60 -0.42 0.77
CA SER A 25 13.99 -1.43 -0.21
C SER A 25 13.89 -2.83 0.37
N ILE A 26 13.43 -3.78 -0.44
CA ILE A 26 13.37 -5.19 -0.09
C ILE A 26 13.98 -6.04 -1.21
N THR A 27 14.53 -7.18 -0.83
CA THR A 27 15.13 -8.13 -1.76
C THR A 27 14.25 -9.36 -1.92
N ALA A 28 13.86 -9.66 -3.16
CA ALA A 28 13.19 -10.90 -3.53
C ALA A 28 14.20 -11.86 -4.19
N VAL A 29 13.97 -13.16 -4.00
CA VAL A 29 14.81 -14.23 -4.59
C VAL A 29 14.17 -14.71 -5.88
N ALA A 30 14.96 -14.82 -6.95
CA ALA A 30 14.50 -15.33 -8.24
C ALA A 30 13.95 -16.77 -8.12
N GLY A 31 12.82 -17.05 -8.77
CA GLY A 31 12.06 -18.30 -8.64
C GLY A 31 11.31 -18.45 -7.31
N GLY A 32 11.47 -17.50 -6.38
CA GLY A 32 10.80 -17.47 -5.09
C GLY A 32 9.38 -16.89 -5.14
N GLN A 33 8.85 -16.58 -3.96
CA GLN A 33 7.58 -15.89 -3.78
C GLN A 33 7.81 -14.58 -3.05
N LEU A 34 7.25 -13.49 -3.58
CA LEU A 34 7.21 -12.18 -2.96
C LEU A 34 5.81 -11.92 -2.39
N ILE A 35 5.74 -11.39 -1.17
CA ILE A 35 4.52 -10.87 -0.55
C ILE A 35 4.79 -9.45 -0.09
N LEU A 36 4.00 -8.50 -0.58
CA LEU A 36 3.96 -7.12 -0.09
C LEU A 36 2.70 -6.90 0.74
N GLU A 37 2.82 -6.14 1.82
CA GLU A 37 1.70 -5.76 2.68
C GLU A 37 1.52 -4.25 2.67
N CYS A 38 0.26 -3.81 2.56
CA CYS A 38 -0.12 -2.42 2.80
C CYS A 38 -0.50 -2.24 4.29
N PRO A 39 0.13 -1.32 5.05
CA PRO A 39 -0.03 -1.22 6.50
C PRO A 39 -1.44 -0.85 6.99
N GLU A 40 -1.77 -1.25 8.23
CA GLU A 40 -3.12 -1.20 8.85
C GLU A 40 -3.63 0.19 9.18
N ASP A 41 -2.76 1.16 9.39
CA ASP A 41 -3.18 2.53 9.67
C ASP A 41 -3.88 3.20 8.46
N ALA A 42 -3.74 2.64 7.25
CA ALA A 42 -4.48 3.06 6.06
C ALA A 42 -5.86 2.36 5.89
N VAL A 43 -6.23 1.45 6.80
CA VAL A 43 -7.41 0.56 6.73
C VAL A 43 -8.55 1.09 7.64
N THR A 44 -8.96 2.33 7.40
CA THR A 44 -10.38 2.70 7.55
C THR A 44 -11.01 2.44 6.18
N PRO A 45 -12.21 1.83 6.04
CA PRO A 45 -12.63 1.10 4.84
C PRO A 45 -12.25 1.86 3.57
N SER A 46 -11.14 1.42 2.99
CA SER A 46 -10.44 2.10 1.93
C SER A 46 -10.33 1.15 0.76
N HIS A 47 -10.61 1.66 -0.44
CA HIS A 47 -10.31 0.92 -1.65
C HIS A 47 -8.79 0.91 -1.81
N ILE A 48 -8.17 -0.28 -1.75
CA ILE A 48 -6.72 -0.45 -1.91
C ILE A 48 -6.43 -0.91 -3.34
N GLU A 49 -5.52 -0.21 -3.99
CA GLU A 49 -5.04 -0.53 -5.33
C GLU A 49 -3.51 -0.63 -5.34
N TRP A 50 -2.98 -1.68 -5.97
CA TRP A 50 -1.54 -1.85 -6.16
C TRP A 50 -1.10 -1.26 -7.50
N HIS A 51 0.07 -0.63 -7.49
CA HIS A 51 0.73 -0.08 -8.67
C HIS A 51 2.16 -0.60 -8.75
N TRP A 52 2.64 -0.81 -9.97
CA TRP A 52 4.03 -1.11 -10.30
C TRP A 52 4.53 -0.05 -11.27
N GLU A 53 5.64 0.60 -10.92
CA GLU A 53 6.21 1.72 -11.70
C GLU A 53 5.18 2.83 -11.99
N GLY A 54 4.29 3.07 -11.03
CA GLY A 54 3.23 4.09 -11.11
C GLY A 54 2.02 3.72 -11.99
N SER A 55 1.98 2.49 -12.51
CA SER A 55 0.83 1.98 -13.28
C SER A 55 0.03 0.97 -12.45
N PRO A 56 -1.32 0.91 -12.58
CA PRO A 56 -2.13 -0.10 -11.92
C PRO A 56 -1.61 -1.51 -12.22
N LEU A 57 -1.40 -2.29 -11.17
CA LEU A 57 -0.91 -3.64 -11.29
C LEU A 57 -2.08 -4.57 -11.65
N GLY A 58 -2.00 -5.21 -12.81
CA GLY A 58 -2.94 -6.24 -13.22
C GLY A 58 -2.71 -7.55 -12.47
N GLU A 59 -3.79 -8.21 -12.09
CA GLU A 59 -3.77 -9.56 -11.56
C GLU A 59 -3.65 -10.61 -12.67
N ASP A 60 -2.91 -11.68 -12.40
CA ASP A 60 -2.74 -12.82 -13.28
C ASP A 60 -2.51 -14.12 -12.48
N ALA A 61 -2.13 -15.21 -13.14
CA ALA A 61 -1.89 -16.49 -12.46
C ALA A 61 -0.74 -16.44 -11.43
N ARG A 62 0.26 -15.56 -11.64
CA ARG A 62 1.40 -15.34 -10.75
C ARG A 62 1.15 -14.21 -9.75
N ARG A 63 0.44 -13.15 -10.16
CA ARG A 63 0.20 -11.90 -9.41
C ARG A 63 -1.22 -11.87 -8.87
N GLN A 64 -1.36 -11.92 -7.56
CA GLN A 64 -2.67 -11.99 -6.91
C GLN A 64 -2.78 -10.99 -5.78
N VAL A 65 -3.90 -10.27 -5.75
CA VAL A 65 -4.27 -9.36 -4.68
C VAL A 65 -5.18 -10.11 -3.71
N LEU A 66 -4.82 -10.10 -2.43
CA LEU A 66 -5.45 -10.88 -1.37
C LEU A 66 -5.95 -9.97 -0.25
N ALA A 67 -6.92 -10.48 0.52
CA ALA A 67 -7.51 -9.79 1.67
C ALA A 67 -7.91 -8.34 1.35
N GLU A 68 -8.80 -8.18 0.35
CA GLU A 68 -9.36 -6.88 -0.05
C GLU A 68 -8.29 -5.82 -0.40
N GLY A 69 -7.21 -6.24 -1.08
CA GLY A 69 -6.16 -5.31 -1.49
C GLY A 69 -4.98 -5.22 -0.52
N ARG A 70 -5.10 -5.75 0.70
CA ARG A 70 -4.03 -5.58 1.69
C ARG A 70 -2.72 -6.25 1.30
N PHE A 71 -2.77 -7.42 0.65
CA PHE A 71 -1.57 -8.15 0.27
C PHE A 71 -1.46 -8.32 -1.23
N LEU A 72 -0.28 -8.04 -1.78
CA LEU A 72 0.10 -8.44 -3.14
C LEU A 72 1.03 -9.64 -3.06
N ARG A 73 0.65 -10.74 -3.70
CA ARG A 73 1.47 -11.95 -3.85
C ARG A 73 1.95 -12.09 -5.28
N ILE A 74 3.25 -12.29 -5.47
CA ILE A 74 3.87 -12.62 -6.76
C ILE A 74 4.62 -13.93 -6.61
N ARG A 75 4.28 -14.92 -7.44
CA ARG A 75 4.96 -16.22 -7.50
C ARG A 75 5.95 -16.27 -8.66
N ASP A 76 6.95 -17.13 -8.53
CA ASP A 76 7.98 -17.34 -9.56
C ASP A 76 8.61 -16.00 -9.96
N VAL A 77 9.14 -15.30 -8.95
CA VAL A 77 9.69 -13.94 -9.09
C VAL A 77 10.84 -13.96 -10.11
N GLY A 78 10.76 -13.11 -11.13
CA GLY A 78 11.84 -12.90 -12.09
C GLY A 78 12.44 -11.51 -11.99
N ALA A 79 13.55 -11.26 -12.69
CA ALA A 79 14.19 -9.95 -12.73
C ALA A 79 13.24 -8.81 -13.18
N ALA A 80 12.25 -9.13 -14.02
CA ALA A 80 11.23 -8.19 -14.50
C ALA A 80 10.17 -7.83 -13.44
N ASP A 81 10.10 -8.56 -12.32
CA ASP A 81 9.23 -8.23 -11.20
C ASP A 81 9.93 -7.27 -10.20
N GLY A 82 11.17 -6.87 -10.46
CA GLY A 82 11.85 -5.78 -9.74
C GLY A 82 11.30 -4.41 -10.13
N GLY A 83 11.38 -3.44 -9.21
CA GLY A 83 10.89 -2.08 -9.43
C GLY A 83 10.21 -1.47 -8.21
N GLN A 84 9.67 -0.28 -8.39
CA GLN A 84 8.94 0.45 -7.36
C GLN A 84 7.47 0.00 -7.35
N TYR A 85 7.07 -0.63 -6.25
CA TYR A 85 5.67 -0.93 -5.98
C TYR A 85 5.07 0.13 -5.08
N SER A 86 3.76 0.36 -5.23
CA SER A 86 3.02 1.16 -4.28
C SER A 86 1.62 0.64 -4.05
N CYS A 87 1.18 0.67 -2.79
CA CYS A 87 -0.23 0.51 -2.48
C CYS A 87 -0.84 1.89 -2.27
N ARG A 88 -1.97 2.15 -2.93
CA ARG A 88 -2.77 3.36 -2.76
C ARG A 88 -4.07 2.97 -2.05
N ALA A 89 -4.29 3.51 -0.86
CA ALA A 89 -5.51 3.35 -0.10
C ALA A 89 -6.33 4.65 -0.19
N THR A 90 -7.58 4.54 -0.64
CA THR A 90 -8.49 5.70 -0.77
C THR A 90 -9.67 5.54 0.16
N ASN A 91 -9.92 6.49 1.06
CA ASN A 91 -11.10 6.53 1.93
C ASN A 91 -11.88 7.85 1.77
N ALA A 92 -12.95 8.01 2.56
CA ALA A 92 -13.79 9.22 2.53
C ALA A 92 -13.08 10.52 2.95
N LEU A 93 -11.90 10.44 3.57
CA LEU A 93 -11.09 11.56 4.06
C LEU A 93 -9.94 11.91 3.11
N GLY A 94 -9.63 11.07 2.12
CA GLY A 94 -8.57 11.31 1.14
C GLY A 94 -7.85 10.03 0.72
N ASP A 95 -6.68 10.20 0.11
CA ASP A 95 -5.83 9.09 -0.33
C ASP A 95 -4.48 9.05 0.42
N SER A 96 -3.99 7.84 0.65
CA SER A 96 -2.68 7.56 1.22
C SER A 96 -1.95 6.55 0.34
N SER A 97 -0.63 6.69 0.21
CA SER A 97 0.19 5.79 -0.59
C SER A 97 1.47 5.40 0.12
N LEU A 98 1.77 4.10 0.15
CA LEU A 98 3.09 3.58 0.55
C LEU A 98 3.85 3.17 -0.71
N ARG A 99 5.14 3.52 -0.79
CA ARG A 99 6.07 3.06 -1.82
C ARG A 99 7.10 2.11 -1.22
N VAL A 100 7.49 1.10 -1.99
CA VAL A 100 8.56 0.15 -1.66
C VAL A 100 9.35 -0.17 -2.93
N GLN A 101 10.68 -0.19 -2.82
CA GLN A 101 11.57 -0.62 -3.89
C GLN A 101 11.83 -2.13 -3.78
N VAL A 102 11.59 -2.89 -4.84
CA VAL A 102 11.87 -4.32 -4.90
C VAL A 102 13.09 -4.56 -5.78
N GLU A 103 14.09 -5.24 -5.22
CA GLU A 103 15.26 -5.71 -5.93
C GLU A 103 15.20 -7.24 -6.04
N VAL A 104 15.52 -7.79 -7.20
CA VAL A 104 15.50 -9.24 -7.40
C VAL A 104 16.94 -9.74 -7.49
N HIS A 105 17.31 -10.62 -6.57
CA HIS A 105 18.60 -11.32 -6.58
C HIS A 105 18.41 -12.76 -7.01
N GLY A 106 19.35 -13.28 -7.79
CA GLY A 106 19.37 -14.65 -8.31
C GLY A 106 20.51 -15.47 -7.72
#